data_AF-A0A845S6I5-F1
#
_entry.id   AF-A0A845S6I5-F1
#
_cell.length_a   1.000
_cell.length_b   1.000
_cell.length_c   1.000
_cell.angle_alpha   90.00
_cell.angle_beta   90.00
_cell.angle_gamma   90.00
#
_symmetry.space_group_name_H-M   'P 1'
#
loop_
_entity.id
_entity.type
_entity.pdbx_description
1 polymer ?
#
loop_
_entity_poly.entity_id
_entity_poly.type
_entity_poly.pdbx_seq_one_letter_code
_entity_poly.pdbx_strand_id
1 'polypeptide(L)' 'MQDKCFIEIGGKKYELPVKKGTVGPSVIDVRDLYKNTGHFTFDP' A
#
# COMPACT_ATOMS: atom_id res chain seq x y z
N MET A 1 -16.98 0.97 2.26
CA MET A 1 -15.83 1.17 3.17
C MET A 1 -14.61 0.70 2.41
N GLN A 2 -13.58 1.54 2.27
CA GLN A 2 -12.39 1.17 1.52
C GLN A 2 -11.51 0.31 2.43
N ASP A 3 -11.09 -0.86 1.95
CA ASP A 3 -10.19 -1.73 2.68
C ASP A 3 -8.83 -1.03 2.85
N LYS A 4 -8.12 -1.35 3.93
CA LYS A 4 -6.85 -0.73 4.30
C LYS A 4 -5.84 -1.82 4.59
N CYS A 5 -4.60 -1.63 4.17
CA CYS A 5 -3.48 -2.45 4.60
C CYS A 5 -2.49 -1.59 5.39
N PHE A 6 -1.64 -2.25 6.16
CA PHE A 6 -0.60 -1.59 6.92
C PHE A 6 0.77 -2.16 6.60
N ILE A 7 1.73 -1.27 6.40
CA ILE A 7 3.14 -1.63 6.24
C ILE A 7 3.89 -1.05 7.44
N GLU A 8 4.74 -1.85 8.06
CA GLU A 8 5.57 -1.41 9.18
C GLU A 8 7.04 -1.34 8.75
N ILE A 9 7.66 -0.18 8.93
CA ILE A 9 9.06 0.07 8.57
C ILE A 9 9.72 0.82 9.72
N GLY A 10 10.79 0.25 10.29
CA GLY A 10 11.52 0.87 11.40
C GLY A 10 10.65 1.19 12.61
N GLY A 11 9.66 0.34 12.93
CA GLY A 11 8.72 0.53 14.04
C GLY A 11 7.63 1.58 13.80
N LYS A 12 7.55 2.16 12.59
CA LYS A 12 6.46 3.06 12.18
C LYS A 12 5.48 2.32 11.30
N LYS A 13 4.19 2.46 11.62
CA LYS A 13 3.08 1.86 10.88
C LYS A 13 2.48 2.87 9.91
N TYR A 14 2.39 2.47 8.64
CA TYR A 14 1.84 3.28 7.55
C TYR A 14 0.60 2.60 7.00
N GLU A 15 -0.45 3.39 6.80
CA GLU A 15 -1.70 2.92 6.19
C GLU A 15 -1.66 3.16 4.68
N LEU A 16 -2.03 2.16 3.90
CA LEU A 16 -2.24 2.29 2.45
C LEU A 16 -3.64 1.79 2.06
N PRO A 17 -4.31 2.47 1.11
CA PRO A 17 -5.60 2.04 0.61
C PRO A 17 -5.51 0.71 -0.15
N VAL A 18 -6.52 -0.12 -0.01
CA VAL A 18 -6.74 -1.30 -0.85
C VAL A 18 -7.89 -1.01 -1.82
N LYS A 19 -7.65 -1.31 -3.09
CA LYS A 19 -8.63 -1.16 -4.17
C LYS A 19 -9.07 -2.53 -4.66
N LYS A 20 -10.38 -2.73 -4.71
CA LYS A 20 -10.99 -3.95 -5.25
C LYS A 20 -11.23 -3.79 -6.75
N GLY A 21 -10.70 -4.70 -7.55
CA GLY A 21 -11.03 -4.77 -8.97
C GLY A 21 -12.45 -5.28 -9.20
N THR A 22 -13.04 -4.98 -10.36
CA THR A 22 -14.33 -5.58 -10.78
C THR A 22 -14.19 -7.09 -11.00
N VAL A 23 -13.04 -7.51 -11.52
CA VAL A 23 -12.61 -8.91 -11.68
C VAL A 23 -11.15 -9.00 -11.23
N GLY A 24 -10.77 -10.12 -10.61
CA GLY A 24 -9.41 -10.37 -10.14
C GLY A 24 -9.14 -9.93 -8.69
N PRO A 25 -7.88 -10.02 -8.25
CA PRO A 25 -7.49 -9.75 -6.87
C PRO A 25 -7.56 -8.25 -6.52
N SER A 26 -7.64 -7.96 -5.23
CA SER A 26 -7.48 -6.60 -4.71
C SER A 26 -6.02 -6.15 -4.84
N VAL A 27 -5.81 -4.85 -5.04
CA VAL A 27 -4.49 -4.23 -5.16
C VAL A 27 -4.27 -3.19 -4.06
N ILE A 28 -3.01 -3.00 -3.67
CA ILE A 28 -2.61 -1.97 -2.71
C ILE A 28 -2.21 -0.71 -3.49
N ASP A 29 -2.78 0.44 -3.13
CA ASP A 29 -2.40 1.71 -3.72
C ASP A 29 -1.11 2.25 -3.08
N VAL A 30 0.00 2.07 -3.78
CA VAL A 30 1.34 2.46 -3.32
C VAL A 30 1.76 3.87 -3.75
N ARG A 31 0.85 4.70 -4.29
CA ARG A 31 1.20 6.06 -4.76
C ARG A 31 1.80 6.95 -3.67
N ASP A 32 1.30 6.82 -2.44
CA ASP A 32 1.79 7.58 -1.29
C ASP A 32 2.92 6.86 -0.52
N LEU A 33 3.31 5.65 -0.93
CA LEU A 33 4.34 4.87 -0.24
C LEU A 33 5.65 5.66 -0.15
N TYR A 34 6.16 6.16 -1.28
CA TYR A 34 7.42 6.90 -1.31
C TYR A 34 7.35 8.20 -0.49
N LYS A 35 6.25 8.95 -0.64
CA LYS A 35 6.04 10.20 0.11
C LYS A 35 6.06 9.98 1.63
N ASN A 36 5.49 8.87 2.09
CA ASN A 36 5.32 8.61 3.51
C ASN A 36 6.52 7.88 4.14
N THR A 37 7.21 7.04 3.37
CA THR A 37 8.24 6.12 3.90
C THR A 37 9.62 6.32 3.28
N GLY A 38 9.73 6.97 2.13
CA GLY A 38 10.97 7.04 1.33
C GLY A 38 11.34 5.74 0.60
N HIS A 39 10.44 4.75 0.55
CA HIS A 39 10.70 3.45 -0.08
C HIS A 39 9.99 3.32 -1.43
N PHE A 40 10.58 2.51 -2.32
CA PHE A 40 9.98 2.08 -3.58
C PHE A 40 9.68 0.58 -3.56
N THR A 41 8.79 0.15 -4.45
CA THR A 41 8.58 -1.28 -4.75
C THR A 41 9.73 -1.79 -5.61
N PHE A 42 10.11 -3.04 -5.41
CA PHE A 42 11.01 -3.78 -6.31
C PHE A 42 10.22 -4.93 -6.93
N ASP A 43 10.04 -4.89 -8.25
CA ASP A 43 9.21 -5.82 -9.01
C ASP A 43 9.87 -6.07 -10.38
N PRO A 44 10.81 -7.03 -10.48
CA PRO A 44 11.54 -7.34 -11.71
C PRO A 44 10.72 -8.20 -12.70
#